data_AF-A0A2U0H6E1-F1
#
_entry.id   AF-A0A2U0H6E1-F1
#
_cell.length_a   1.000
_cell.length_b   1.000
_cell.length_c   1.000
_cell.angle_alpha   90.00
_cell.angle_beta   90.00
_cell.angle_gamma   90.00
#
_symmetry.space_group_name_H-M   'P 1'
#
loop_
_entity.id
_entity.type
_entity.pdbx_description
1 polymer ?
#
loop_
_entity_poly.entity_id
_entity_poly.type
_entity_poly.pdbx_seq_one_letter_code
_entity_poly.pdbx_strand_id
1 'polypeptide(L)'
;MLIMQAGPIPPSGGPLRERYLDHHGREALEVAASEYAAAIELLGDRAPSIPSLDFALIEPDEDARRAIQRDKRAQWIEFWSETNQSTLDAVEPHIKKSVNAAMDALNYLEDHELMEVAHAAIHRAAFLKRGLFGCPVLLRDDEYRTDCPINISHLRMGVSAGLVSDFECSICGELVEDCDHQMGQLYPKVASRTDEGTCTICDSVHCEHSEGEILLVRAHANALNIRAAEVSFVARPRYPLARIVEESKDMGPLHDDPRLRDAAKHGNLNCDADLGPCKGFNEMKNWDLNDMSQSGDGESEQVDEV
;
A
#
# COMPACT_ATOMS: atom_id res chain seq x y z
N MET A 1 -15.11 5.52 5.60
CA MET A 1 -14.58 4.35 6.35
C MET A 1 -13.24 3.97 5.74
N LEU A 2 -12.15 4.05 6.50
CA LEU A 2 -10.80 3.67 6.03
C LEU A 2 -10.61 2.16 6.23
N ILE A 3 -10.28 1.43 5.17
CA ILE A 3 -9.96 0.00 5.23
C ILE A 3 -8.43 -0.11 5.26
N MET A 4 -7.87 -0.64 6.34
CA MET A 4 -6.42 -0.82 6.52
C MET A 4 -6.05 -2.31 6.43
N GLN A 5 -4.90 -2.63 5.84
CA GLN A 5 -4.36 -3.99 5.80
C GLN A 5 -3.16 -4.10 6.75
N ALA A 6 -3.28 -4.94 7.79
CA ALA A 6 -2.19 -5.23 8.72
C ALA A 6 -1.54 -6.60 8.39
N GLY A 7 -0.22 -6.67 8.47
CA GLY A 7 0.58 -7.89 8.36
C GLY A 7 1.64 -7.93 9.48
N PRO A 8 2.72 -8.72 9.35
CA PRO A 8 3.63 -9.02 10.47
C PRO A 8 4.33 -7.77 11.01
N ILE A 9 4.27 -7.55 12.33
CA ILE A 9 4.79 -6.33 12.96
C ILE A 9 6.32 -6.25 12.76
N PRO A 10 6.84 -5.20 12.08
CA PRO A 10 8.27 -5.04 11.90
C PRO A 10 8.94 -4.75 13.26
N PRO A 11 10.24 -5.04 13.39
CA PRO A 11 11.03 -4.59 14.53
C PRO A 11 10.88 -3.07 14.76
N SER A 12 10.95 -2.66 16.02
CA SER A 12 10.72 -1.27 16.46
C SER A 12 11.73 -0.28 15.85
N GLY A 13 12.98 -0.72 15.63
CA GLY A 13 14.04 0.12 15.07
C GLY A 13 15.36 -0.61 14.87
N GLY A 14 16.40 0.15 14.56
CA GLY A 14 17.78 -0.31 14.46
C GLY A 14 18.06 -1.28 13.29
N PRO A 15 19.24 -1.94 13.31
CA PRO A 15 19.70 -2.79 12.20
C PRO A 15 18.76 -3.98 11.89
N LEU A 16 18.01 -4.47 12.88
CA LEU A 16 17.02 -5.53 12.65
C LEU A 16 15.83 -5.03 11.85
N ARG A 17 15.35 -3.81 12.12
CA ARG A 17 14.30 -3.19 11.30
C ARG A 17 14.80 -2.95 9.88
N GLU A 18 16.00 -2.41 9.71
CA GLU A 18 16.58 -2.17 8.39
C GLU A 18 16.66 -3.45 7.55
N ARG A 19 17.18 -4.55 8.14
CA ARG A 19 17.22 -5.86 7.47
C ARG A 19 15.85 -6.41 7.13
N TYR A 20 14.88 -6.24 8.04
CA TYR A 20 13.50 -6.65 7.82
C TYR A 20 12.87 -5.91 6.63
N LEU A 21 13.02 -4.58 6.60
CA LEU A 21 12.51 -3.74 5.51
C LEU A 21 13.18 -4.07 4.18
N ASP A 22 14.51 -4.23 4.16
CA ASP A 22 15.26 -4.61 2.95
C ASP A 22 14.83 -5.99 2.43
N HIS A 23 14.75 -6.99 3.30
CA HIS A 23 14.34 -8.35 2.92
C HIS A 23 12.96 -8.38 2.27
N HIS A 24 11.93 -7.85 2.95
CA HIS A 24 10.56 -7.86 2.44
C HIS A 24 10.37 -6.91 1.24
N GLY A 25 11.14 -5.82 1.19
CA GLY A 25 11.16 -4.92 0.05
C GLY A 25 11.69 -5.60 -1.22
N ARG A 26 12.79 -6.35 -1.11
CA ARG A 26 13.36 -7.12 -2.24
C ARG A 26 12.46 -8.27 -2.66
N GLU A 27 11.88 -8.99 -1.71
CA GLU A 27 10.91 -10.05 -1.99
C GLU A 27 9.69 -9.49 -2.75
N ALA A 28 9.14 -8.36 -2.30
CA ALA A 28 8.03 -7.68 -2.98
C ALA A 28 8.42 -7.19 -4.39
N LEU A 29 9.65 -6.68 -4.59
CA LEU A 29 10.17 -6.34 -5.93
C LEU A 29 10.27 -7.55 -6.85
N GLU A 30 10.74 -8.68 -6.33
CA GLU A 30 10.85 -9.93 -7.10
C GLU A 30 9.47 -10.40 -7.55
N VAL A 31 8.49 -10.41 -6.64
CA VAL A 31 7.09 -10.73 -6.97
C VAL A 31 6.53 -9.73 -8.00
N ALA A 32 6.76 -8.44 -7.82
CA ALA A 32 6.30 -7.42 -8.77
C ALA A 32 6.85 -7.68 -10.18
N ALA A 33 8.14 -8.00 -10.29
CA ALA A 33 8.81 -8.29 -11.55
C ALA A 33 8.34 -9.60 -12.18
N SER A 34 8.21 -10.68 -11.39
CA SER A 34 7.78 -11.99 -11.89
C SER A 34 6.35 -11.96 -12.41
N GLU A 35 5.45 -11.30 -11.69
CA GLU A 35 4.04 -11.18 -12.08
C GLU A 35 3.85 -10.26 -13.28
N TYR A 36 4.65 -9.18 -13.37
CA TYR A 36 4.69 -8.36 -14.58
C TYR A 36 5.16 -9.19 -15.79
N ALA A 37 6.24 -9.96 -15.64
CA ALA A 37 6.76 -10.81 -16.71
C ALA A 37 5.72 -11.85 -17.17
N ALA A 38 5.00 -12.48 -16.23
CA ALA A 38 3.92 -13.41 -16.55
C ALA A 38 2.78 -12.73 -17.33
N ALA A 39 2.38 -11.51 -16.94
CA ALA A 39 1.40 -10.71 -17.69
C ALA A 39 1.86 -10.41 -19.12
N ILE A 40 3.14 -10.07 -19.30
CA ILE A 40 3.74 -9.84 -20.63
C ILE A 40 3.79 -11.12 -21.46
N GLU A 41 4.16 -12.25 -20.86
CA GLU A 41 4.19 -13.55 -21.54
C GLU A 41 2.80 -13.96 -22.05
N LEU A 42 1.76 -13.74 -21.25
CA LEU A 42 0.37 -14.02 -21.63
C LEU A 42 -0.14 -13.15 -22.79
N LEU A 43 0.42 -11.95 -22.98
CA LEU A 43 0.13 -11.12 -24.15
C LEU A 43 0.78 -11.66 -25.44
N GLY A 44 1.76 -12.57 -25.33
CA GLY A 44 2.36 -13.29 -26.46
C GLY A 44 2.87 -12.36 -27.56
N ASP A 45 2.48 -12.63 -28.80
CA ASP A 45 2.88 -11.86 -29.98
C ASP A 45 2.46 -10.38 -29.94
N ARG A 46 1.54 -10.00 -29.04
CA ARG A 46 1.12 -8.61 -28.84
C ARG A 46 2.05 -7.82 -27.94
N ALA A 47 2.86 -8.48 -27.11
CA ALA A 47 3.73 -7.80 -26.14
C ALA A 47 4.62 -6.69 -26.76
N PRO A 48 5.21 -6.87 -27.96
CA PRO A 48 6.00 -5.81 -28.60
C PRO A 48 5.21 -4.57 -29.03
N SER A 49 3.87 -4.69 -29.16
CA SER A 49 2.98 -3.60 -29.58
C SER A 49 2.37 -2.84 -28.39
N ILE A 50 2.72 -3.20 -27.15
CA ILE A 50 2.27 -2.46 -25.96
C ILE A 50 2.76 -1.01 -26.06
N PRO A 51 1.89 -0.01 -25.83
CA PRO A 51 2.32 1.39 -25.76
C PRO A 51 3.52 1.57 -24.81
N SER A 52 4.53 2.32 -25.23
CA SER A 52 5.76 2.53 -24.46
C SER A 52 5.58 3.57 -23.35
N LEU A 53 6.32 3.42 -22.25
CA LEU A 53 6.61 4.48 -21.27
C LEU A 53 7.91 5.19 -21.65
N ASP A 54 7.89 5.94 -22.75
CA ASP A 54 9.07 6.57 -23.38
C ASP A 54 9.27 8.04 -23.01
N PHE A 55 8.79 8.43 -21.83
CA PHE A 55 8.90 9.78 -21.29
C PHE A 55 9.58 9.77 -19.92
N ALA A 56 10.07 10.93 -19.48
CA ALA A 56 10.54 11.11 -18.11
C ALA A 56 9.37 10.88 -17.15
N LEU A 57 9.54 10.08 -16.10
CA LEU A 57 8.45 9.76 -15.17
C LEU A 57 7.90 10.98 -14.44
N ILE A 58 8.65 12.08 -14.35
CA ILE A 58 8.23 13.32 -13.70
C ILE A 58 8.10 14.43 -14.73
N GLU A 59 6.94 15.08 -14.76
CA GLU A 59 6.64 16.24 -15.59
C GLU A 59 5.84 17.26 -14.76
N PRO A 60 6.44 18.40 -14.38
CA PRO A 60 5.74 19.42 -13.59
C PRO A 60 4.68 20.18 -14.40
N ASP A 61 4.78 20.25 -15.73
CA ASP A 61 3.80 20.94 -16.56
C ASP A 61 2.53 20.09 -16.75
N GLU A 62 1.42 20.60 -16.21
CA GLU A 62 0.11 19.98 -16.29
C GLU A 62 -0.39 19.80 -17.72
N ASP A 63 -0.13 20.76 -18.59
CA ASP A 63 -0.62 20.71 -19.97
C ASP A 63 0.17 19.68 -20.79
N ALA A 64 1.49 19.62 -20.60
CA ALA A 64 2.34 18.58 -21.18
C ALA A 64 1.91 17.18 -20.71
N ARG A 65 1.70 17.00 -19.40
CA ARG A 65 1.23 15.73 -18.82
C ARG A 65 -0.11 15.30 -19.40
N ARG A 66 -1.09 16.21 -19.48
CA ARG A 66 -2.42 15.93 -20.07
C ARG A 66 -2.34 15.64 -21.57
N ALA A 67 -1.41 16.24 -22.30
CA ALA A 67 -1.17 15.91 -23.70
C ALA A 67 -0.65 14.48 -23.84
N ILE A 68 0.35 14.08 -23.04
CA ILE A 68 0.90 12.71 -23.03
C ILE A 68 -0.19 11.70 -22.65
N GLN A 69 -0.95 11.94 -21.59
CA GLN A 69 -2.02 11.03 -21.15
C GLN A 69 -3.09 10.81 -22.23
N ARG A 70 -3.47 11.87 -22.98
CA ARG A 70 -4.42 11.75 -24.10
C ARG A 70 -3.86 10.92 -25.25
N ASP A 71 -2.60 11.13 -25.60
CA ASP A 71 -1.90 10.34 -26.63
C ASP A 71 -1.81 8.86 -26.24
N LYS A 72 -1.34 8.56 -25.03
CA LYS A 72 -1.26 7.17 -24.53
C LYS A 72 -2.62 6.51 -24.42
N ARG A 73 -3.68 7.26 -24.06
CA ARG A 73 -5.04 6.73 -24.07
C ARG A 73 -5.47 6.30 -25.48
N ALA A 74 -5.15 7.09 -26.51
CA ALA A 74 -5.47 6.73 -27.90
C ALA A 74 -4.73 5.45 -28.34
N GLN A 75 -3.44 5.33 -28.02
CA GLN A 75 -2.63 4.13 -28.30
C GLN A 75 -3.20 2.88 -27.60
N TRP A 76 -3.65 3.02 -26.35
CA TRP A 76 -4.26 1.91 -25.61
C TRP A 76 -5.62 1.48 -26.18
N ILE A 77 -6.44 2.42 -26.67
CA ILE A 77 -7.71 2.09 -27.34
C ILE A 77 -7.45 1.25 -28.58
N GLU A 78 -6.45 1.61 -29.38
CA GLU A 78 -6.03 0.83 -30.55
C GLU A 78 -5.56 -0.57 -30.14
N PHE A 79 -4.65 -0.66 -29.17
CA PHE A 79 -4.12 -1.93 -28.68
C PHE A 79 -5.19 -2.88 -28.14
N TRP A 80 -6.11 -2.36 -27.32
CA TRP A 80 -7.15 -3.14 -26.64
C TRP A 80 -8.20 -3.68 -27.61
N SER A 81 -8.54 -2.92 -28.66
CA SER A 81 -9.58 -3.31 -29.64
C SER A 81 -9.28 -4.63 -30.38
N GLU A 82 -8.01 -5.05 -30.38
CA GLU A 82 -7.52 -6.24 -31.05
C GLU A 82 -7.17 -7.39 -30.07
N THR A 83 -7.35 -7.16 -28.76
CA THR A 83 -7.02 -8.15 -27.72
C THR A 83 -8.28 -8.95 -27.33
N ASN A 84 -8.19 -10.28 -27.34
CA ASN A 84 -9.33 -11.12 -26.98
C ASN A 84 -9.57 -11.14 -25.45
N GLN A 85 -10.84 -11.31 -25.05
CA GLN A 85 -11.23 -11.30 -23.64
C GLN A 85 -10.54 -12.38 -22.81
N SER A 86 -10.33 -13.58 -23.34
CA SER A 86 -9.67 -14.67 -22.60
C SER A 86 -8.21 -14.35 -22.22
N THR A 87 -7.52 -13.57 -23.05
CA THR A 87 -6.16 -13.09 -22.74
C THR A 87 -6.23 -12.05 -21.62
N LEU A 88 -7.19 -11.12 -21.69
CA LEU A 88 -7.40 -10.11 -20.65
C LEU A 88 -7.71 -10.77 -19.30
N ASP A 89 -8.62 -11.75 -19.28
CA ASP A 89 -9.00 -12.48 -18.06
C ASP A 89 -7.79 -13.22 -17.44
N ALA A 90 -6.89 -13.75 -18.26
CA ALA A 90 -5.67 -14.40 -17.80
C ALA A 90 -4.63 -13.39 -17.27
N VAL A 91 -4.50 -12.22 -17.91
CA VAL A 91 -3.52 -11.18 -17.56
C VAL A 91 -3.91 -10.43 -16.26
N GLU A 92 -5.21 -10.20 -16.04
CA GLU A 92 -5.71 -9.38 -14.94
C GLU A 92 -5.17 -9.75 -13.55
N PRO A 93 -5.21 -11.02 -13.09
CA PRO A 93 -4.72 -11.39 -11.76
C PRO A 93 -3.22 -11.11 -11.60
N HIS A 94 -2.42 -11.37 -12.64
CA HIS A 94 -0.98 -11.13 -12.62
C HIS A 94 -0.66 -9.65 -12.52
N ILE A 95 -1.31 -8.80 -13.33
CA ILE A 95 -1.00 -7.37 -13.29
C ILE A 95 -1.48 -6.71 -11.99
N LYS A 96 -2.63 -7.14 -11.44
CA LYS A 96 -3.10 -6.68 -10.11
C LYS A 96 -2.09 -7.05 -9.02
N LYS A 97 -1.60 -8.30 -9.02
CA LYS A 97 -0.60 -8.75 -8.06
C LYS A 97 0.73 -8.01 -8.22
N SER A 98 1.15 -7.76 -9.46
CA SER A 98 2.37 -6.98 -9.76
C SER A 98 2.28 -5.56 -9.20
N VAL A 99 1.16 -4.85 -9.43
CA VAL A 99 0.93 -3.50 -8.89
C VAL A 99 0.98 -3.51 -7.37
N ASN A 100 0.25 -4.43 -6.72
CA ASN A 100 0.20 -4.50 -5.25
C ASN A 100 1.59 -4.79 -4.66
N ALA A 101 2.32 -5.74 -5.23
CA ALA A 101 3.67 -6.06 -4.78
C ALA A 101 4.65 -4.89 -5.00
N ALA A 102 4.52 -4.13 -6.09
CA ALA A 102 5.33 -2.94 -6.31
C ALA A 102 5.02 -1.81 -5.30
N MET A 103 3.74 -1.66 -4.91
CA MET A 103 3.31 -0.75 -3.84
C MET A 103 3.92 -1.16 -2.49
N ASP A 104 3.84 -2.45 -2.16
CA ASP A 104 4.44 -3.00 -0.94
C ASP A 104 5.96 -2.79 -0.92
N ALA A 105 6.63 -3.06 -2.04
CA ALA A 105 8.06 -2.81 -2.19
C ALA A 105 8.42 -1.35 -1.91
N LEU A 106 7.69 -0.38 -2.48
CA LEU A 106 7.94 1.05 -2.25
C LEU A 106 7.70 1.44 -0.78
N ASN A 107 6.73 0.80 -0.12
CA ASN A 107 6.45 1.04 1.28
C ASN A 107 7.57 0.51 2.19
N TYR A 108 8.10 -0.68 1.92
CA TYR A 108 9.22 -1.24 2.66
C TYR A 108 10.54 -0.49 2.38
N LEU A 109 10.78 -0.08 1.13
CA LEU A 109 12.05 0.48 0.65
C LEU A 109 12.10 2.01 0.64
N GLU A 110 11.24 2.69 1.41
CA GLU A 110 11.08 4.16 1.41
C GLU A 110 12.40 4.94 1.57
N ASP A 111 13.28 4.49 2.46
CA ASP A 111 14.56 5.14 2.74
C ASP A 111 15.75 4.29 2.24
N HIS A 112 15.51 3.45 1.23
CA HIS A 112 16.49 2.51 0.68
C HIS A 112 16.95 2.93 -0.73
N GLU A 113 18.17 2.52 -1.14
CA GLU A 113 18.71 2.78 -2.49
C GLU A 113 17.84 2.21 -3.64
N LEU A 114 16.96 1.26 -3.32
CA LEU A 114 16.03 0.62 -4.26
C LEU A 114 14.65 1.31 -4.32
N MET A 115 14.44 2.41 -3.60
CA MET A 115 13.18 3.14 -3.60
C MET A 115 12.73 3.49 -5.03
N GLU A 116 13.64 4.05 -5.83
CA GLU A 116 13.33 4.44 -7.22
C GLU A 116 13.05 3.24 -8.13
N VAL A 117 13.65 2.07 -7.83
CA VAL A 117 13.36 0.84 -8.56
C VAL A 117 11.92 0.39 -8.28
N ALA A 118 11.49 0.45 -7.02
CA ALA A 118 10.11 0.13 -6.63
C ALA A 118 9.11 1.15 -7.20
N HIS A 119 9.46 2.43 -7.17
CA HIS A 119 8.67 3.52 -7.76
C HIS A 119 8.46 3.29 -9.27
N ALA A 120 9.53 3.00 -10.02
CA ALA A 120 9.45 2.69 -11.44
C ALA A 120 8.65 1.41 -11.72
N ALA A 121 8.72 0.40 -10.84
CA ALA A 121 7.93 -0.81 -10.95
C ALA A 121 6.42 -0.53 -10.83
N ILE A 122 6.00 0.36 -9.92
CA ILE A 122 4.59 0.78 -9.81
C ILE A 122 4.14 1.44 -11.11
N HIS A 123 4.89 2.42 -11.63
CA HIS A 123 4.57 3.08 -12.89
C HIS A 123 4.40 2.09 -14.04
N ARG A 124 5.32 1.14 -14.17
CA ARG A 124 5.27 0.13 -15.23
C ARG A 124 4.04 -0.76 -15.12
N ALA A 125 3.77 -1.30 -13.93
CA ALA A 125 2.65 -2.21 -13.71
C ALA A 125 1.30 -1.48 -13.79
N ALA A 126 1.21 -0.28 -13.22
CA ALA A 126 0.00 0.53 -13.22
C ALA A 126 -0.35 1.04 -14.64
N PHE A 127 0.65 1.40 -15.45
CA PHE A 127 0.45 1.78 -16.85
C PHE A 127 -0.20 0.64 -17.66
N LEU A 128 0.31 -0.60 -17.51
CA LEU A 128 -0.27 -1.78 -18.16
C LEU A 128 -1.68 -2.09 -17.63
N LYS A 129 -1.89 -2.06 -16.30
CA LYS A 129 -3.21 -2.25 -15.68
C LYS A 129 -4.22 -1.24 -16.23
N ARG A 130 -3.87 0.05 -16.19
CA ARG A 130 -4.73 1.14 -16.65
C ARG A 130 -5.04 1.04 -18.14
N GLY A 131 -4.05 0.64 -18.94
CA GLY A 131 -4.21 0.44 -20.37
C GLY A 131 -5.21 -0.64 -20.74
N LEU A 132 -5.14 -1.79 -20.06
CA LEU A 132 -5.97 -2.97 -20.35
C LEU A 132 -7.34 -2.96 -19.66
N PHE A 133 -7.40 -2.49 -18.41
CA PHE A 133 -8.58 -2.66 -17.54
C PHE A 133 -9.17 -1.34 -17.04
N GLY A 134 -8.50 -0.21 -17.28
CA GLY A 134 -8.88 1.06 -16.68
C GLY A 134 -8.36 1.25 -15.25
N CYS A 135 -8.66 2.40 -14.69
CA CYS A 135 -8.45 2.74 -13.28
C CYS A 135 -9.69 3.53 -12.82
N PRO A 136 -10.73 2.83 -12.33
CA PRO A 136 -12.03 3.44 -12.14
C PRO A 136 -12.02 4.47 -11.02
N VAL A 137 -12.83 5.51 -11.19
CA VAL A 137 -13.25 6.44 -10.16
C VAL A 137 -14.70 6.11 -9.84
N LEU A 138 -14.96 5.66 -8.63
CA LEU A 138 -16.26 5.14 -8.21
C LEU A 138 -16.99 6.16 -7.36
N LEU A 139 -18.32 6.25 -7.52
CA LEU A 139 -19.17 7.06 -6.64
C LEU A 139 -19.72 6.16 -5.52
N ARG A 140 -19.35 6.43 -4.27
CA ARG A 140 -19.85 5.73 -3.08
C ARG A 140 -20.18 6.75 -2.00
N ASP A 141 -21.35 6.66 -1.40
CA ASP A 141 -21.81 7.57 -0.35
C ASP A 141 -21.69 9.06 -0.73
N ASP A 142 -22.04 9.37 -1.99
CA ASP A 142 -21.93 10.70 -2.61
C ASP A 142 -20.49 11.23 -2.78
N GLU A 143 -19.48 10.41 -2.55
CA GLU A 143 -18.07 10.76 -2.77
C GLU A 143 -17.48 10.00 -3.96
N TYR A 144 -16.73 10.71 -4.79
CA TYR A 144 -15.89 10.07 -5.81
C TYR A 144 -14.63 9.54 -5.15
N ARG A 145 -14.29 8.28 -5.40
CA ARG A 145 -13.18 7.58 -4.77
C ARG A 145 -12.32 6.87 -5.80
N THR A 146 -11.02 6.81 -5.57
CA THR A 146 -10.09 6.07 -6.41
C THR A 146 -9.02 5.38 -5.58
N ASP A 147 -8.63 4.20 -6.03
CA ASP A 147 -7.51 3.40 -5.51
C ASP A 147 -6.32 3.42 -6.48
N CYS A 148 -6.23 4.45 -7.33
CA CYS A 148 -5.17 4.63 -8.32
C CYS A 148 -3.79 4.45 -7.67
N PRO A 149 -3.02 3.41 -8.06
CA PRO A 149 -1.74 3.10 -7.42
C PRO A 149 -0.76 4.27 -7.48
N ILE A 150 -0.78 5.03 -8.57
CA ILE A 150 0.08 6.20 -8.73
C ILE A 150 -0.32 7.31 -7.77
N ASN A 151 -1.59 7.69 -7.69
CA ASN A 151 -1.95 8.75 -6.75
C ASN A 151 -1.68 8.34 -5.30
N ILE A 152 -2.07 7.12 -4.93
CA ILE A 152 -1.93 6.60 -3.57
C ILE A 152 -0.45 6.48 -3.16
N SER A 153 0.42 5.96 -4.04
CA SER A 153 1.86 5.86 -3.77
C SER A 153 2.51 7.23 -3.58
N HIS A 154 2.02 8.28 -4.25
CA HIS A 154 2.55 9.62 -4.13
C HIS A 154 2.08 10.40 -2.89
N LEU A 155 0.99 9.98 -2.22
CA LEU A 155 0.54 10.59 -0.97
C LEU A 155 1.55 10.39 0.18
N ARG A 156 2.27 9.26 0.20
CA ARG A 156 3.28 8.89 1.23
C ARG A 156 2.81 9.10 2.67
N MET A 157 1.54 8.81 2.94
CA MET A 157 0.97 8.90 4.28
C MET A 157 0.44 7.55 4.74
N GLY A 158 0.53 7.34 6.04
CA GLY A 158 -0.04 6.19 6.71
C GLY A 158 -0.46 6.54 8.12
N VAL A 159 -0.97 5.53 8.81
CA VAL A 159 -1.40 5.64 10.20
C VAL A 159 -0.42 4.87 11.06
N SER A 160 0.02 5.51 12.15
CA SER A 160 0.83 4.85 13.16
C SER A 160 0.18 5.04 14.52
N ALA A 161 -0.01 3.94 15.24
CA ALA A 161 -0.40 4.00 16.63
C ALA A 161 0.82 4.36 17.48
N GLY A 162 0.71 5.47 18.22
CA GLY A 162 1.62 5.83 19.30
C GLY A 162 1.38 4.90 20.48
N LEU A 163 2.11 3.78 20.50
CA LEU A 163 2.01 2.75 21.52
C LEU A 163 3.31 2.72 22.32
N VAL A 164 3.19 2.72 23.64
CA VAL A 164 4.27 2.31 24.54
C VAL A 164 3.99 0.88 24.94
N SER A 165 4.94 -0.01 24.70
CA SER A 165 4.85 -1.41 25.08
C SER A 165 6.24 -1.93 25.40
N ASP A 166 6.33 -2.68 26.48
CA ASP A 166 7.50 -3.51 26.75
C ASP A 166 7.37 -4.79 25.92
N PHE A 167 8.47 -5.43 25.57
CA PHE A 167 8.43 -6.68 24.84
C PHE A 167 9.16 -7.74 25.63
N GLU A 168 8.47 -8.82 25.96
CA GLU A 168 9.02 -10.02 26.58
C GLU A 168 9.44 -11.03 25.50
N CYS A 169 10.58 -11.68 25.69
CA CYS A 169 11.01 -12.78 24.84
C CYS A 169 10.22 -14.05 25.16
N SER A 170 9.55 -14.64 24.17
CA SER A 170 8.78 -15.87 24.35
C SER A 170 9.62 -17.10 24.73
N ILE A 171 10.96 -17.02 24.72
CA ILE A 171 11.85 -18.11 25.12
C ILE A 171 12.24 -18.02 26.59
N CYS A 172 12.75 -16.86 27.06
CA CYS A 172 13.24 -16.69 28.44
C CYS A 172 12.35 -15.87 29.37
N GLY A 173 11.35 -15.15 28.85
CA GLY A 173 10.49 -14.27 29.64
C GLY A 173 11.09 -12.90 29.99
N GLU A 174 12.36 -12.67 29.67
CA GLU A 174 13.04 -11.38 29.89
C GLU A 174 12.63 -10.35 28.83
N LEU A 175 12.89 -9.07 29.11
CA LEU A 175 12.70 -8.02 28.10
C LEU A 175 13.59 -8.31 26.89
N VAL A 176 13.05 -8.12 25.69
CA VAL A 176 13.74 -8.40 24.42
C VAL A 176 15.05 -7.60 24.29
N GLU A 177 15.09 -6.40 24.89
CA GLU A 177 16.29 -5.55 24.94
C GLU A 177 17.38 -6.05 25.89
N ASP A 178 17.02 -6.91 26.85
CA ASP A 178 17.92 -7.47 27.86
C ASP A 178 18.31 -8.93 27.58
N CYS A 179 17.72 -9.57 26.57
CA CYS A 179 17.92 -11.00 26.29
C CYS A 179 18.82 -11.26 25.05
N ASP A 180 19.53 -12.39 25.05
CA ASP A 180 20.39 -12.81 23.93
C ASP A 180 19.64 -13.56 22.80
N HIS A 181 18.33 -13.77 22.93
CA HIS A 181 17.56 -14.54 21.95
C HIS A 181 17.23 -13.69 20.72
N GLN A 182 17.66 -14.16 19.55
CA GLN A 182 17.35 -13.52 18.28
C GLN A 182 15.93 -13.89 17.83
N MET A 183 15.06 -12.89 17.71
CA MET A 183 13.69 -13.07 17.21
C MET A 183 13.67 -13.77 15.85
N GLY A 184 12.75 -14.72 15.68
CA GLY A 184 12.62 -15.53 14.48
C GLY A 184 13.52 -16.77 14.43
N GLN A 185 14.50 -16.94 15.32
CA GLN A 185 15.32 -18.17 15.40
C GLN A 185 14.63 -19.26 16.24
N LEU A 186 15.00 -20.52 16.00
CA LEU A 186 14.50 -21.67 16.76
C LEU A 186 15.37 -21.91 17.99
N TYR A 187 14.73 -22.03 19.16
CA TYR A 187 15.38 -22.36 20.42
C TYR A 187 14.70 -23.56 21.09
N PRO A 188 15.46 -24.43 21.78
CA PRO A 188 14.88 -25.48 22.59
C PRO A 188 14.18 -24.86 23.80
N LYS A 189 12.89 -25.14 23.97
CA LYS A 189 12.08 -24.72 25.13
C LYS A 189 11.39 -25.95 25.73
N VAL A 190 11.46 -26.08 27.04
CA VAL A 190 10.76 -27.14 27.78
C VAL A 190 9.30 -26.74 27.90
N ALA A 191 8.40 -27.60 27.43
CA ALA A 191 6.97 -27.42 27.57
C ALA A 191 6.58 -27.52 29.05
N SER A 192 5.86 -26.51 29.53
CA SER A 192 5.31 -26.45 30.87
C SER A 192 3.90 -25.87 30.83
N ARG A 193 3.17 -25.99 31.95
CA ARG A 193 1.87 -25.34 32.15
C ARG A 193 2.01 -24.18 33.11
N THR A 194 1.33 -23.08 32.82
CA THR A 194 1.16 -21.96 33.76
C THR A 194 0.18 -22.35 34.88
N ASP A 195 0.06 -21.50 35.91
CA ASP A 195 -0.92 -21.68 36.99
C ASP A 195 -2.38 -21.68 36.47
N GLU A 196 -2.61 -21.07 35.30
CA GLU A 196 -3.91 -21.03 34.60
C GLU A 196 -4.13 -22.26 33.70
N GLY A 197 -3.16 -23.19 33.64
CA GLY A 197 -3.22 -24.40 32.83
C GLY A 197 -2.89 -24.21 31.34
N THR A 198 -2.43 -23.03 30.94
CA THR A 198 -2.02 -22.76 29.55
C THR A 198 -0.63 -23.31 29.27
N CYS A 199 -0.42 -23.87 28.08
CA CYS A 199 0.90 -24.37 27.65
C CYS A 199 1.84 -23.22 27.28
N THR A 200 3.06 -23.20 27.83
CA THR A 200 4.07 -22.16 27.56
C THR A 200 4.64 -22.15 26.13
N ILE A 201 4.24 -23.10 25.29
CA ILE A 201 4.69 -23.24 23.89
C ILE A 201 3.67 -22.65 22.91
N CYS A 202 2.37 -22.77 23.20
CA CYS A 202 1.30 -22.41 22.25
C CYS A 202 0.13 -21.65 22.88
N ASP A 203 0.23 -21.29 24.16
CA ASP A 203 -0.77 -20.56 24.96
C ASP A 203 -2.18 -21.16 24.98
N SER A 204 -2.30 -22.46 24.66
CA SER A 204 -3.58 -23.19 24.70
C SER A 204 -3.71 -24.01 25.98
N VAL A 205 -4.91 -24.06 26.54
CA VAL A 205 -5.29 -24.98 27.62
C VAL A 205 -5.36 -26.43 27.11
N HIS A 206 -5.78 -26.61 25.85
CA HIS A 206 -5.90 -27.92 25.21
C HIS A 206 -4.91 -28.03 24.04
N CYS A 207 -3.81 -28.74 24.28
CA CYS A 207 -2.80 -29.04 23.25
C CYS A 207 -2.11 -30.36 23.56
N GLU A 208 -1.50 -30.97 22.53
CA GLU A 208 -0.82 -32.26 22.63
C GLU A 208 0.60 -32.18 23.23
N HIS A 209 1.10 -30.97 23.50
CA HIS A 209 2.40 -30.77 24.15
C HIS A 209 2.43 -31.34 25.57
N SER A 210 3.35 -32.27 25.79
CA SER A 210 3.52 -32.95 27.08
C SER A 210 4.44 -32.13 27.99
N GLU A 211 4.10 -32.00 29.28
CA GLU A 211 4.99 -31.31 30.24
C GLU A 211 6.35 -32.01 30.31
N GLY A 212 7.43 -31.21 30.29
CA GLY A 212 8.81 -31.69 30.28
C GLY A 212 9.37 -32.01 28.89
N GLU A 213 8.54 -32.02 27.85
CA GLU A 213 8.99 -32.21 26.46
C GLU A 213 9.81 -31.02 25.98
N ILE A 214 10.93 -31.27 25.28
CA ILE A 214 11.74 -30.21 24.68
C ILE A 214 11.31 -30.03 23.22
N LEU A 215 10.77 -28.87 22.91
CA LEU A 215 10.31 -28.51 21.57
C LEU A 215 11.17 -27.37 21.01
N LEU A 216 11.37 -27.36 19.69
CA LEU A 216 11.99 -26.23 19.01
C LEU A 216 10.93 -25.17 18.74
N VAL A 217 11.06 -24.03 19.41
CA VAL A 217 10.12 -22.92 19.34
C VAL A 217 10.78 -21.73 18.67
N ARG A 218 10.06 -21.07 17.77
CA ARG A 218 10.53 -19.83 17.15
C ARG A 218 10.38 -18.68 18.15
N ALA A 219 11.50 -18.05 18.50
CA ALA A 219 11.51 -16.86 19.36
C ALA A 219 10.66 -15.77 18.74
N HIS A 220 9.78 -15.18 19.55
CA HIS A 220 8.95 -14.04 19.19
C HIS A 220 8.79 -13.13 20.41
N ALA A 221 8.39 -11.89 20.14
CA ALA A 221 8.21 -10.88 21.16
C ALA A 221 6.74 -10.81 21.59
N ASN A 222 6.49 -10.96 22.89
CA ASN A 222 5.19 -10.77 23.52
C ASN A 222 5.08 -9.33 24.02
N ALA A 223 4.10 -8.58 23.53
CA ALA A 223 3.92 -7.20 23.97
C ALA A 223 3.28 -7.16 25.36
N LEU A 224 3.96 -6.51 26.31
CA LEU A 224 3.52 -6.24 27.67
C LEU A 224 3.21 -4.75 27.86
N ASN A 225 2.41 -4.45 28.89
CA ASN A 225 2.12 -3.08 29.34
C ASN A 225 1.69 -2.13 28.21
N ILE A 226 0.93 -2.64 27.25
CA ILE A 226 0.52 -1.88 26.06
C ILE A 226 -0.33 -0.69 26.47
N ARG A 227 0.17 0.52 26.23
CA ARG A 227 -0.57 1.77 26.39
C ARG A 227 -0.64 2.47 25.05
N ALA A 228 -1.84 2.51 24.47
CA ALA A 228 -2.13 3.34 23.31
C ALA A 228 -2.33 4.78 23.78
N ALA A 229 -1.47 5.69 23.32
CA ALA A 229 -1.60 7.12 23.58
C ALA A 229 -2.42 7.80 22.47
N GLU A 230 -2.06 7.54 21.22
CA GLU A 230 -2.65 8.20 20.06
C GLU A 230 -2.59 7.34 18.80
N VAL A 231 -3.35 7.74 17.79
CA VAL A 231 -3.27 7.23 16.42
C VAL A 231 -3.09 8.44 15.52
N SER A 232 -1.93 8.52 14.88
CA SER A 232 -1.50 9.73 14.15
C SER A 232 -1.26 9.40 12.68
N PHE A 233 -1.59 10.35 11.80
CA PHE A 233 -1.16 10.31 10.40
C PHE A 233 0.32 10.72 10.33
N VAL A 234 1.13 9.88 9.69
CA VAL A 234 2.59 10.06 9.61
C VAL A 234 3.12 9.71 8.23
N ALA A 235 4.27 10.30 7.87
CA ALA A 235 4.98 9.99 6.62
C ALA A 235 5.48 8.55 6.59
N ARG A 236 5.93 8.07 7.75
CA ARG A 236 6.61 6.79 7.91
C ARG A 236 5.91 6.00 9.01
N PRO A 237 4.80 5.30 8.70
CA PRO A 237 4.12 4.51 9.71
C PRO A 237 5.04 3.42 10.25
N ARG A 238 4.90 3.08 11.54
CA ARG A 238 5.67 1.98 12.14
C ARG A 238 5.50 0.70 11.34
N TYR A 239 4.27 0.43 10.90
CA TYR A 239 3.94 -0.64 9.96
C TYR A 239 3.97 -0.09 8.52
N PRO A 240 4.93 -0.47 7.66
CA PRO A 240 5.10 0.12 6.34
C PRO A 240 3.86 0.08 5.44
N LEU A 241 3.05 -0.99 5.56
CA LEU A 241 1.83 -1.16 4.76
C LEU A 241 0.58 -0.53 5.39
N ALA A 242 0.69 0.13 6.55
CA ALA A 242 -0.42 0.89 7.15
C ALA A 242 -0.62 2.23 6.42
N ARG A 243 -0.76 2.16 5.10
CA ARG A 243 -0.92 3.30 4.18
C ARG A 243 -2.38 3.52 3.84
N ILE A 244 -2.67 4.71 3.35
CA ILE A 244 -3.93 4.98 2.67
C ILE A 244 -4.00 4.10 1.41
N VAL A 245 -5.14 3.48 1.16
CA VAL A 245 -5.36 2.59 -0.01
C VAL A 245 -6.40 3.14 -0.99
N GLU A 246 -7.13 4.17 -0.59
CA GLU A 246 -8.17 4.82 -1.38
C GLU A 246 -8.23 6.29 -0.96
N GLU A 247 -8.43 7.19 -1.92
CA GLU A 247 -8.60 8.63 -1.68
C GLU A 247 -9.91 9.13 -2.31
N SER A 248 -10.47 10.17 -1.71
CA SER A 248 -11.59 10.90 -2.32
C SER A 248 -11.07 11.85 -3.41
N LYS A 249 -11.88 12.06 -4.45
CA LYS A 249 -11.63 13.00 -5.54
C LYS A 249 -12.65 14.11 -5.52
N ASP A 250 -12.15 15.33 -5.40
CA ASP A 250 -12.97 16.51 -5.63
C ASP A 250 -13.18 16.69 -7.14
N MET A 251 -14.45 16.65 -7.57
CA MET A 251 -14.85 16.87 -8.95
C MET A 251 -15.25 18.33 -9.22
N GLY A 252 -15.18 19.19 -8.20
CA GLY A 252 -15.49 20.62 -8.27
C GLY A 252 -16.88 20.87 -8.85
N PRO A 253 -17.04 21.81 -9.80
CA PRO A 253 -18.33 22.11 -10.43
C PRO A 253 -18.98 20.93 -11.17
N LEU A 254 -18.22 19.86 -11.47
CA LEU A 254 -18.74 18.68 -12.16
C LEU A 254 -19.31 17.64 -11.20
N HIS A 255 -19.23 17.84 -9.88
CA HIS A 255 -19.69 16.89 -8.87
C HIS A 255 -21.10 16.36 -9.13
N ASP A 256 -22.03 17.27 -9.46
CA ASP A 256 -23.44 16.99 -9.72
C ASP A 256 -23.77 16.68 -11.18
N ASP A 257 -22.79 16.64 -12.09
CA ASP A 257 -23.06 16.31 -13.50
C ASP A 257 -23.64 14.89 -13.61
N PRO A 258 -24.89 14.72 -14.11
CA PRO A 258 -25.52 13.41 -14.17
C PRO A 258 -24.74 12.38 -15.00
N ARG A 259 -24.02 12.81 -16.04
CA ARG A 259 -23.22 11.93 -16.91
C ARG A 259 -22.00 11.40 -16.16
N LEU A 260 -21.35 12.26 -15.38
CA LEU A 260 -20.19 11.89 -14.59
C LEU A 260 -20.57 10.92 -13.47
N ARG A 261 -21.65 11.23 -12.75
CA ARG A 261 -22.20 10.36 -11.69
C ARG A 261 -22.59 8.99 -12.24
N ASP A 262 -23.25 8.95 -13.39
CA ASP A 262 -23.61 7.70 -14.06
C ASP A 262 -22.38 6.88 -14.48
N ALA A 263 -21.39 7.53 -15.09
CA ALA A 263 -20.13 6.87 -15.45
C ALA A 263 -19.39 6.32 -14.22
N ALA A 264 -19.33 7.06 -13.12
CA ALA A 264 -18.67 6.62 -11.88
C ALA A 264 -19.41 5.46 -11.19
N LYS A 265 -20.75 5.46 -11.18
CA LYS A 265 -21.56 4.35 -10.63
C LYS A 265 -21.35 3.04 -11.37
N HIS A 266 -21.10 3.11 -12.67
CA HIS A 266 -20.88 1.93 -13.53
C HIS A 266 -19.40 1.61 -13.75
N GLY A 267 -18.46 2.30 -13.08
CA GLY A 267 -17.02 2.07 -13.24
C GLY A 267 -16.44 2.50 -14.60
N ASN A 268 -17.18 3.31 -15.36
CA ASN A 268 -16.78 3.81 -16.68
C ASN A 268 -15.96 5.11 -16.61
N LEU A 269 -16.02 5.82 -15.48
CA LEU A 269 -15.16 6.97 -15.22
C LEU A 269 -13.77 6.47 -14.81
N ASN A 270 -12.72 6.89 -15.51
CA ASN A 270 -11.36 6.44 -15.26
C ASN A 270 -10.44 7.64 -14.99
N CYS A 271 -9.49 7.50 -14.06
CA CYS A 271 -8.39 8.45 -13.95
C CYS A 271 -7.27 8.08 -14.94
N ASP A 272 -6.47 9.04 -15.38
CA ASP A 272 -5.35 8.81 -16.31
C ASP A 272 -3.98 9.08 -15.68
N ALA A 273 -3.91 9.17 -14.35
CA ALA A 273 -2.65 9.40 -13.65
C ALA A 273 -1.59 8.35 -14.03
N ASP A 274 -2.00 7.08 -14.22
CA ASP A 274 -1.12 6.00 -14.61
C ASP A 274 -0.70 6.00 -16.08
N LEU A 275 -1.30 6.84 -16.95
CA LEU A 275 -1.00 6.90 -18.40
C LEU A 275 0.07 7.93 -18.78
N GLY A 276 0.65 8.62 -17.81
CA GLY A 276 1.58 9.70 -18.07
C GLY A 276 2.59 9.88 -16.95
N PRO A 277 3.43 10.91 -17.05
CA PRO A 277 4.33 11.28 -15.98
C PRO A 277 3.57 11.69 -14.70
N CYS A 278 4.15 11.43 -13.53
CA CYS A 278 3.68 11.94 -12.25
C CYS A 278 4.25 13.34 -11.95
N LYS A 279 3.82 13.93 -10.83
CA LYS A 279 4.38 15.19 -10.31
C LYS A 279 5.56 14.98 -9.35
N GLY A 280 5.97 13.73 -9.12
CA GLY A 280 6.80 13.34 -7.99
C GLY A 280 5.99 13.17 -6.70
N PHE A 281 6.68 12.84 -5.61
CA PHE A 281 6.07 12.60 -4.30
C PHE A 281 5.50 13.88 -3.70
N ASN A 282 4.32 13.80 -3.10
CA ASN A 282 3.78 14.88 -2.29
C ASN A 282 4.62 14.97 -1.02
N GLU A 283 5.55 15.91 -0.95
CA GLU A 283 6.22 16.20 0.31
C GLU A 283 5.17 16.72 1.30
N MET A 284 4.95 16.00 2.41
CA MET A 284 4.10 16.49 3.52
C MET A 284 4.57 17.84 4.08
N LYS A 285 5.77 18.32 3.73
CA LYS A 285 6.22 19.68 4.03
C LYS A 285 5.32 20.76 3.41
N ASN A 286 4.61 20.44 2.33
CA ASN A 286 3.69 21.37 1.64
C ASN A 286 2.23 21.16 2.04
N TRP A 287 1.95 20.31 3.04
CA TRP A 287 0.62 20.19 3.62
C TRP A 287 0.44 21.32 4.62
N ASP A 288 0.13 22.50 4.11
CA ASP A 288 -0.39 23.57 4.94
C ASP A 288 -1.75 23.09 5.45
N LEU A 289 -1.85 22.71 6.73
CA LEU A 289 -3.10 22.23 7.34
C LEU A 289 -4.24 23.27 7.23
N ASN A 290 -3.90 24.51 6.84
CA ASN A 290 -4.84 25.57 6.50
C ASN A 290 -5.59 25.35 5.17
N ASP A 291 -5.06 24.57 4.22
CA ASP A 291 -5.79 24.26 2.97
C ASP A 291 -6.94 23.26 3.22
N MET A 292 -6.89 22.49 4.30
CA MET A 292 -8.00 21.58 4.67
C MET A 292 -9.15 22.28 5.39
N SER A 293 -8.99 23.55 5.80
CA SER A 293 -10.03 24.32 6.49
C SER A 293 -10.75 25.34 5.61
N GLN A 294 -10.30 25.57 4.37
CA GLN A 294 -10.87 26.58 3.47
C GLN A 294 -11.94 26.06 2.50
N SER A 295 -12.30 24.77 2.55
CA SER A 295 -13.42 24.24 1.76
C SER A 295 -14.79 24.40 2.45
N GLY A 296 -14.89 25.22 3.50
CA GLY A 296 -16.15 25.59 4.15
C GLY A 296 -16.51 27.02 3.80
N ASP A 297 -17.56 27.18 3.01
CA ASP A 297 -18.14 28.46 2.61
C ASP A 297 -18.25 29.45 3.78
N GLY A 298 -17.53 30.56 3.67
CA GLY A 298 -17.75 31.75 4.48
C GLY A 298 -19.05 32.43 4.07
N GLU A 299 -20.21 31.87 4.43
CA GLU A 299 -21.42 32.66 4.61
C GLU A 299 -21.30 33.36 5.98
N SER A 300 -20.92 34.64 5.94
CA SER A 300 -21.01 35.53 7.08
C SER A 300 -22.48 35.70 7.46
N GLU A 301 -22.95 34.93 8.44
CA GLU A 301 -24.21 35.18 9.12
C GLU A 301 -24.09 36.52 9.88
N GLN A 302 -24.72 37.56 9.34
CA GLN A 302 -24.95 38.80 10.09
C GLN A 302 -25.93 38.50 11.20
N VAL A 303 -25.43 38.43 12.43
CA VAL A 303 -26.28 38.43 13.62
C VAL A 303 -26.70 39.89 13.86
N ASP A 304 -27.97 40.19 13.59
CA ASP A 304 -28.60 41.43 14.01
C ASP A 304 -28.66 41.46 15.56
N GLU A 305 -28.06 42.49 16.15
CA GLU A 305 -28.15 42.79 17.58
C GLU A 305 -29.56 43.29 17.95
N VAL A 306 -30.11 42.75 19.05
CA VAL A 306 -31.22 43.32 19.83
C VAL A 306 -30.73 43.66 21.23
#